data_AF-A0A2U1LAY4-F1
#
_entry.id   AF-A0A2U1LAY4-F1
#
_cell.length_a   1.000
_cell.length_b   1.000
_cell.length_c   1.000
_cell.angle_alpha   90.00
_cell.angle_beta   90.00
_cell.angle_gamma   90.00
#
_symmetry.space_group_name_H-M   'P 1'
#
loop_
_entity.id
_entity.type
_entity.pdbx_description
1 polymer ?
#
loop_
_entity_poly.entity_id
_entity_poly.type
_entity_poly.pdbx_seq_one_letter_code
_entity_poly.pdbx_strand_id
1 'polypeptide(L)' 'MQPCEGTEVVAANSRSHTCLLFGVYVGNVKVLVRLSFGVDISKEVAMKLSVRSEDEAVSDAIHELVAN' A
#
# COMPACT_ATOMS: atom_id res chain seq x y z
N MET A 1 3.27 -6.06 -7.23
CA MET A 1 4.19 -5.07 -6.63
C MET A 1 5.09 -5.80 -5.63
N GLN A 2 6.28 -5.28 -5.36
CA GLN A 2 7.28 -5.87 -4.48
C GLN A 2 7.34 -5.10 -3.17
N PRO A 3 7.30 -5.76 -2.00
CA PRO A 3 7.55 -5.10 -0.73
C PRO A 3 8.99 -4.61 -0.65
N CYS A 4 9.15 -3.47 0.01
CA CYS A 4 10.43 -2.81 0.14
C CYS A 4 10.83 -2.74 1.62
N GLU A 5 12.14 -2.69 1.87
CA GLU A 5 12.71 -2.39 3.19
C GLU A 5 12.31 -3.38 4.31
N GLY A 6 11.93 -4.62 3.97
CA GLY A 6 11.51 -5.62 4.96
C GLY A 6 10.14 -5.33 5.58
N THR A 7 9.39 -4.38 5.04
CA THR A 7 8.08 -3.97 5.56
C THR A 7 6.97 -4.98 5.28
N GLU A 8 7.27 -6.12 4.67
CA GLU A 8 6.41 -7.29 4.63
C GLU A 8 6.29 -8.01 5.98
N VAL A 9 7.27 -7.81 6.89
CA VAL A 9 7.27 -8.44 8.22
C VAL A 9 6.56 -7.52 9.21
N VAL A 10 5.45 -8.01 9.79
CA VAL A 10 4.72 -7.31 10.85
C VAL A 10 5.33 -7.67 12.21
N ALA A 11 5.64 -6.66 13.02
CA ALA A 11 6.15 -6.88 14.38
C ALA A 11 5.10 -7.58 15.26
N ALA A 12 5.55 -8.53 16.07
CA ALA A 12 4.67 -9.27 16.99
C ALA A 12 3.92 -8.32 17.93
N ASN A 13 2.63 -8.58 18.16
CA ASN A 13 1.73 -7.75 18.97
C ASN A 13 1.51 -6.32 18.49
N SER A 14 1.94 -5.96 17.27
CA SER A 14 1.64 -4.65 16.71
C SER A 14 0.17 -4.51 16.34
N ARG A 15 -0.41 -3.35 16.66
CA ARG A 15 -1.79 -2.98 16.26
C ARG A 15 -1.83 -2.06 15.05
N SER A 16 -0.69 -1.65 14.54
CA SER A 16 -0.57 -0.88 13.31
C SER A 16 0.68 -1.29 12.56
N HIS A 17 0.64 -1.15 11.24
CA HIS A 17 1.76 -1.53 10.39
C HIS A 17 1.80 -0.65 9.15
N THR A 18 2.98 -0.42 8.60
CA THR A 18 3.11 0.24 7.30
C THR A 18 3.91 -0.65 6.37
N CYS A 19 3.31 -1.01 5.25
CA CYS A 19 3.94 -1.74 4.16
C CYS A 19 4.27 -0.77 3.02
N LEU A 20 5.51 -0.79 2.56
CA LEU A 20 6.00 -0.03 1.43
C LEU A 20 6.10 -0.97 0.22
N LEU A 21 5.46 -0.59 -0.88
CA LEU A 21 5.48 -1.36 -2.11
C LEU A 21 6.05 -0.53 -3.25
N PHE A 22 6.83 -1.18 -4.10
CA PHE A 22 7.29 -0.67 -5.38
C PHE A 22 6.76 -1.54 -6.52
N GLY A 23 6.42 -0.92 -7.64
CA GLY A 23 6.02 -1.63 -8.85
C GLY A 23 6.28 -0.81 -10.10
N VAL A 24 6.12 -1.47 -11.23
CA VAL A 24 6.13 -0.84 -12.55
C VAL A 24 4.81 -1.20 -13.23
N TYR A 25 4.03 -0.19 -13.60
CA TYR A 25 2.80 -0.33 -14.36
C TYR A 25 3.09 -0.48 -15.86
N VAL A 26 2.08 -0.91 -16.64
CA VAL A 26 2.22 -0.98 -18.10
C VAL A 26 2.63 0.39 -18.66
N GLY A 27 3.54 0.38 -19.64
CA GLY A 27 4.17 1.62 -20.13
C GLY A 27 5.40 2.05 -19.33
N ASN A 28 5.92 1.20 -18.44
CA ASN A 28 7.14 1.44 -17.66
C ASN A 28 7.03 2.58 -16.62
N VAL A 29 5.80 2.88 -16.18
CA VAL A 29 5.54 3.91 -15.18
C VAL A 29 5.81 3.34 -13.79
N LYS A 30 6.74 3.93 -13.04
CA LYS A 30 7.06 3.51 -11.67
C LYS A 30 5.95 3.92 -10.72
N VAL A 31 5.57 3.00 -9.84
CA VAL A 31 4.53 3.22 -8.83
C VAL A 31 5.11 2.91 -7.46
N LEU A 32 4.91 3.84 -6.54
CA LEU A 32 5.24 3.73 -5.13
C LEU A 32 3.95 3.76 -4.33
N VAL A 33 3.80 2.81 -3.41
CA VAL A 33 2.63 2.72 -2.54
C VAL A 33 3.07 2.65 -1.10
N ARG A 34 2.44 3.47 -0.26
CA ARG A 34 2.50 3.33 1.19
C ARG A 34 1.13 2.90 1.68
N LEU A 35 1.08 1.72 2.28
CA LEU A 35 -0.13 1.14 2.85
C LEU A 35 0.01 1.07 4.36
N SER A 36 -0.79 1.85 5.08
CA SER A 36 -0.83 1.86 6.53
C SER A 36 -2.06 1.14 7.04
N PHE A 37 -1.87 0.14 7.88
CA PHE A 37 -2.90 -0.66 8.52
C PHE A 37 -3.03 -0.28 10.00
N GLY A 38 -4.23 -0.36 10.53
CA GLY A 38 -4.54 -0.31 11.95
C GLY A 38 -5.59 -1.35 12.30
N VAL A 39 -5.42 -2.01 13.45
CA VAL A 39 -6.34 -3.02 13.97
C VAL A 39 -6.99 -2.51 15.24
N ASP A 40 -8.31 -2.42 15.24
CA ASP A 40 -9.08 -1.93 16.37
C ASP A 40 -9.26 -3.01 17.47
N ILE A 41 -10.12 -2.75 18.47
CA ILE A 41 -10.37 -3.71 19.57
C ILE A 41 -11.24 -4.88 19.10
N SER A 42 -12.09 -4.64 18.10
CA SER A 42 -12.96 -5.63 17.46
C SER A 42 -12.21 -6.52 16.47
N LYS A 43 -10.91 -6.29 16.27
CA LYS A 43 -10.04 -6.94 15.27
C LYS A 43 -10.38 -6.57 13.83
N GLU A 44 -11.07 -5.45 13.62
CA GLU A 44 -11.31 -4.89 12.31
C GLU A 44 -10.07 -4.13 11.82
N VAL A 45 -9.79 -4.23 10.52
CA VAL A 45 -8.65 -3.59 9.89
C VAL A 45 -9.10 -2.33 9.19
N ALA A 46 -8.62 -1.18 9.66
CA ALA A 46 -8.68 0.07 8.92
C ALA A 46 -7.39 0.24 8.13
N MET A 47 -7.49 0.70 6.88
CA MET A 47 -6.32 0.97 6.05
C MET A 47 -6.35 2.35 5.41
N LYS A 48 -5.16 2.93 5.25
CA LYS A 48 -4.91 4.13 4.47
C LYS A 48 -3.93 3.80 3.35
N LEU A 49 -4.41 3.93 2.12
CA LEU A 49 -3.61 3.78 0.92
C LEU A 49 -3.09 5.16 0.46
N SER A 50 -1.82 5.24 0.09
CA SER A 50 -1.24 6.42 -0.58
C SER A 50 -0.41 5.95 -1.76
N VAL A 51 -0.85 6.28 -2.97
CA VAL A 51 -0.18 5.93 -4.22
C VAL A 51 0.55 7.15 -4.79
N ARG A 52 1.73 6.95 -5.36
CA ARG A 52 2.46 7.95 -6.15
C ARG A 52 3.02 7.30 -7.40
N SER A 53 2.87 7.97 -8.52
CA SER A 53 3.58 7.66 -9.76
C SER A 53 3.80 8.93 -10.57
N GLU A 54 4.52 8.82 -11.68
CA GLU A 54 4.74 9.94 -12.60
C GLU A 54 3.48 10.27 -13.45
N ASP A 55 2.47 9.39 -13.43
CA ASP A 55 1.20 9.55 -14.15
C ASP A 55 0.02 9.48 -13.17
N GLU A 56 -0.78 10.55 -13.11
CA GLU A 56 -1.95 10.63 -12.22
C GLU A 56 -2.97 9.52 -12.52
N ALA A 57 -3.20 9.20 -13.80
CA ALA A 57 -4.17 8.16 -14.18
C ALA A 57 -3.75 6.76 -13.68
N VAL A 58 -2.45 6.49 -13.61
CA VAL A 58 -1.92 5.26 -13.01
C VAL A 58 -2.15 5.25 -11.50
N SER A 59 -1.97 6.40 -10.84
CA SER A 59 -2.22 6.52 -9.39
C SER A 59 -3.69 6.28 -9.05
N ASP A 60 -4.60 6.84 -9.84
CA ASP A 60 -6.05 6.67 -9.69
C ASP A 60 -6.49 5.23 -9.97
N ALA A 61 -5.99 4.61 -11.03
CA ALA A 61 -6.30 3.22 -11.36
C ALA A 61 -5.92 2.25 -10.21
N ILE A 62 -4.76 2.47 -9.58
CA ILE A 62 -4.36 1.67 -8.41
C ILE A 62 -5.26 1.96 -7.20
N HIS A 63 -5.67 3.22 -6.98
CA HIS A 63 -6.60 3.56 -5.92
C HIS A 63 -7.97 2.90 -6.11
N GLU A 64 -8.49 2.87 -7.34
CA GLU A 64 -9.76 2.23 -7.68
C GLU A 64 -9.73 0.71 -7.51
N LEU A 65 -8.61 0.05 -7.84
CA LEU A 65 -8.43 -1.39 -7.67
C LEU A 65 -8.56 -1.87 -6.22
N VAL A 66 -8.28 -1.00 -5.25
CA VAL A 66 -8.36 -1.33 -3.82
C VAL A 66 -9.70 -0.92 -3.21
N ALA A 67 -10.44 -0.03 -3.87
CA ALA A 67 -11.76 0.41 -3.42
C ALA A 67 -12.89 -0.59 -3.77
N ASN A 68 -12.63 -1.52 -4.69
CA ASN A 68 -13.53 -2.61 -5.10
C ASN A 68 -13.21 -3.92 -4.37
#